data_AF-T0SH83-F1
#
_entry.id   AF-T0SH83-F1
#
_cell.length_a   1.000
_cell.length_b   1.000
_cell.length_c   1.000
_cell.angle_alpha   90.00
_cell.angle_beta   90.00
_cell.angle_gamma   90.00
#
_symmetry.space_group_name_H-M   'P 1'
#
loop_
_entity.id
_entity.type
_entity.pdbx_description
1 polymer ?
#
loop_
_entity_poly.entity_id
_entity_poly.type
_entity_poly.pdbx_seq_one_letter_code
_entity_poly.pdbx_strand_id
1 'polypeptide(L)'
;MSNPPHGVTLDVCNRFIRPATSSTHVSYAELLSHTPFVQPANWYVSHTWHYLFLEVVDALSVFQASLSSPASFWFCLFVNNQHAQAAPFAFWATRFQRSMPAIGHLVLVVTEWRRPVILKRAWCLLELYTAVSTHASIHVALPSHQVAAVRAHPDAFATYARTISMRRSTASVASDKAAIVAMLHAAIGLDAVDATLATALAMHSTRASQTLATLAVT
;
A
#
# COMPACT_ATOMS: atom_id res chain seq x y z
N MET A 1 -9.38 18.53 -21.98
CA MET A 1 -9.14 17.77 -20.73
C MET A 1 -9.11 16.30 -21.08
N SER A 2 -8.16 15.53 -20.58
CA SER A 2 -8.16 14.07 -20.74
C SER A 2 -9.24 13.46 -19.84
N ASN A 3 -9.92 12.41 -20.30
CA ASN A 3 -10.73 11.59 -19.38
C ASN A 3 -9.82 10.97 -18.31
N PRO A 4 -10.28 10.81 -17.06
CA PRO A 4 -9.54 10.03 -16.07
C PRO A 4 -9.39 8.57 -16.54
N PRO A 5 -8.28 7.89 -16.22
CA PRO A 5 -8.05 6.52 -16.65
C PRO A 5 -9.09 5.57 -16.04
N HIS A 6 -9.88 4.92 -16.90
CA HIS A 6 -10.94 4.02 -16.47
C HIS A 6 -10.39 2.74 -15.82
N GLY A 7 -11.04 2.26 -14.76
CA GLY A 7 -10.71 1.00 -14.09
C GLY A 7 -9.66 1.10 -12.99
N VAL A 8 -9.33 2.31 -12.53
CA VAL A 8 -8.55 2.51 -11.29
C VAL A 8 -9.32 2.07 -10.03
N THR A 9 -8.63 1.84 -8.91
CA THR A 9 -9.28 1.45 -7.63
C THR A 9 -10.45 2.37 -7.25
N LEU A 10 -10.33 3.69 -7.51
CA LEU A 10 -11.39 4.67 -7.27
C LEU A 10 -12.66 4.41 -8.11
N ASP A 11 -12.51 4.02 -9.38
CA ASP A 11 -13.64 3.63 -10.24
C ASP A 11 -14.31 2.37 -9.70
N VAL A 12 -13.51 1.37 -9.28
CA VAL A 12 -14.03 0.11 -8.73
C VAL A 12 -14.81 0.35 -7.44
N CYS A 13 -14.30 1.24 -6.57
CA CYS A 13 -15.01 1.68 -5.37
C CYS A 13 -16.38 2.29 -5.69
N ASN A 14 -16.42 3.23 -6.64
CA ASN A 14 -17.65 3.94 -7.00
C ASN A 14 -18.65 3.09 -7.80
N ARG A 15 -18.17 2.17 -8.66
CA ARG A 15 -19.02 1.38 -9.58
C ARG A 15 -19.50 0.04 -9.01
N PHE A 16 -18.79 -0.54 -8.05
CA PHE A 16 -19.11 -1.87 -7.52
C PHE A 16 -19.23 -1.87 -5.99
N ILE A 17 -18.23 -1.32 -5.27
CA ILE A 17 -18.17 -1.47 -3.81
C ILE A 17 -19.24 -0.64 -3.08
N ARG A 18 -19.33 0.67 -3.36
CA ARG A 18 -20.36 1.54 -2.79
C ARG A 18 -21.78 1.06 -3.15
N PRO A 19 -22.11 0.69 -4.40
CA PRO A 19 -23.42 0.10 -4.72
C PRO A 19 -23.71 -1.19 -3.95
N ALA A 20 -22.76 -2.11 -3.84
CA ALA A 20 -22.98 -3.40 -3.15
C ALA A 20 -23.25 -3.24 -1.65
N THR A 21 -22.59 -2.29 -0.96
CA THR A 21 -22.85 -2.01 0.47
C THR A 21 -23.84 -0.86 0.69
N SER A 22 -24.59 -0.41 -0.32
CA SER A 22 -25.45 0.78 -0.23
C SER A 22 -26.69 0.62 0.65
N SER A 23 -27.22 -0.59 0.80
CA SER A 23 -28.37 -0.86 1.68
C SER A 23 -27.94 -0.96 3.15
N THR A 24 -26.82 -1.63 3.41
CA THR A 24 -26.33 -1.97 4.75
C THR A 24 -25.37 -0.94 5.35
N HIS A 25 -24.77 -0.07 4.53
CA HIS A 25 -23.78 0.94 4.92
C HIS A 25 -22.56 0.39 5.67
N VAL A 26 -22.20 -0.89 5.48
CA VAL A 26 -21.03 -1.55 6.09
C VAL A 26 -19.80 -1.57 5.16
N SER A 27 -18.68 -2.11 5.62
CA SER A 27 -17.55 -2.44 4.74
C SER A 27 -17.85 -3.67 3.85
N TYR A 28 -17.14 -3.84 2.74
CA TYR A 28 -17.39 -4.96 1.81
C TYR A 28 -16.94 -6.31 2.42
N ALA A 29 -15.86 -6.29 3.20
CA ALA A 29 -15.44 -7.46 3.98
C ALA A 29 -16.46 -7.86 5.06
N GLU A 30 -17.17 -6.89 5.64
CA GLU A 30 -18.22 -7.12 6.64
C GLU A 30 -19.51 -7.66 6.00
N LEU A 31 -19.89 -7.14 4.83
CA LEU A 31 -20.97 -7.68 3.99
C LEU A 31 -20.72 -9.14 3.57
N LEU A 32 -19.46 -9.54 3.39
CA LEU A 32 -19.05 -10.90 3.03
C LEU A 32 -18.51 -11.73 4.21
N SER A 33 -18.69 -11.26 5.46
CA SER A 33 -18.15 -11.91 6.66
C SER A 33 -18.67 -13.33 6.93
N HIS A 34 -19.76 -13.71 6.27
CA HIS A 34 -20.37 -15.04 6.32
C HIS A 34 -19.76 -16.03 5.30
N THR A 35 -18.79 -15.57 4.48
CA THR A 35 -18.22 -16.33 3.35
C THR A 35 -16.77 -16.73 3.61
N PRO A 36 -16.27 -17.83 3.02
CA PRO A 36 -14.87 -18.25 3.16
C PRO A 36 -13.86 -17.28 2.50
N PHE A 37 -14.32 -16.23 1.82
CA PHE A 37 -13.47 -15.19 1.23
C PHE A 37 -13.04 -14.12 2.23
N VAL A 38 -13.55 -14.15 3.47
CA VAL A 38 -13.22 -13.19 4.53
C VAL A 38 -12.62 -13.93 5.73
N GLN A 39 -11.42 -13.54 6.12
CA GLN A 39 -10.64 -14.13 7.20
C GLN A 39 -9.71 -13.07 7.83
N PRO A 40 -9.17 -13.28 9.05
CA PRO A 40 -8.22 -12.37 9.67
C PRO A 40 -7.02 -12.08 8.76
N ALA A 41 -6.68 -10.81 8.61
CA ALA A 41 -5.64 -10.37 7.69
C ALA A 41 -4.22 -10.59 8.25
N ASN A 42 -3.32 -11.11 7.41
CA ASN A 42 -1.88 -11.28 7.69
C ASN A 42 -0.98 -10.46 6.74
N TRP A 43 -1.56 -9.72 5.78
CA TRP A 43 -0.83 -8.76 4.93
C TRP A 43 -1.59 -7.45 4.75
N TYR A 44 -0.98 -6.32 5.10
CA TYR A 44 -1.51 -4.98 4.86
C TYR A 44 -1.16 -4.50 3.44
N VAL A 45 -2.16 -4.17 2.62
CA VAL A 45 -1.95 -3.71 1.24
C VAL A 45 -1.80 -2.19 1.18
N SER A 46 -0.55 -1.71 1.16
CA SER A 46 -0.27 -0.32 0.81
C SER A 46 -0.26 -0.18 -0.72
N HIS A 47 -1.18 0.63 -1.24
CA HIS A 47 -1.32 0.93 -2.66
C HIS A 47 -1.94 2.33 -2.84
N THR A 48 -1.83 2.90 -4.04
CA THR A 48 -2.48 4.19 -4.36
C THR A 48 -3.73 3.98 -5.20
N TRP A 49 -4.83 4.67 -4.84
CA TRP A 49 -6.15 4.53 -5.46
C TRP A 49 -6.25 4.97 -6.94
N HIS A 50 -5.16 5.48 -7.49
CA HIS A 50 -5.00 5.86 -8.90
C HIS A 50 -4.37 4.75 -9.75
N TYR A 51 -4.03 3.61 -9.15
CA TYR A 51 -3.58 2.42 -9.87
C TYR A 51 -4.75 1.67 -10.48
N LEU A 52 -4.53 1.08 -11.66
CA LEU A 52 -5.49 0.19 -12.30
C LEU A 52 -5.76 -0.99 -11.36
N PHE A 53 -7.02 -1.26 -11.07
CA PHE A 53 -7.37 -2.26 -10.05
C PHE A 53 -6.85 -3.66 -10.41
N LEU A 54 -6.87 -4.02 -11.69
CA LEU A 54 -6.35 -5.32 -12.16
C LEU A 54 -4.82 -5.44 -12.07
N GLU A 55 -4.07 -4.34 -12.19
CA GLU A 55 -2.62 -4.32 -11.94
C GLU A 55 -2.32 -4.56 -10.45
N VAL A 56 -3.16 -4.03 -9.55
CA VAL A 56 -3.05 -4.31 -8.10
C VAL A 56 -3.39 -5.78 -7.80
N VAL A 57 -4.40 -6.36 -8.46
CA VAL A 57 -4.76 -7.78 -8.30
C VAL A 57 -3.69 -8.71 -8.85
N ASP A 58 -3.13 -8.44 -10.04
CA ASP A 58 -2.03 -9.22 -10.62
C ASP A 58 -0.79 -9.19 -9.72
N ALA A 59 -0.41 -7.99 -9.24
CA ALA A 59 0.70 -7.85 -8.30
C ALA A 59 0.51 -8.64 -7.00
N LEU A 60 -0.71 -8.65 -6.44
CA LEU A 60 -1.03 -9.45 -5.24
C LEU A 60 -1.10 -10.95 -5.52
N SER A 61 -1.49 -11.36 -6.74
CA SER A 61 -1.51 -12.78 -7.17
C SER A 61 -0.09 -13.33 -7.36
N VAL A 62 0.79 -12.55 -8.02
CA VAL A 62 2.23 -12.84 -8.12
C VAL A 62 2.87 -12.90 -6.73
N PHE A 63 2.51 -11.97 -5.84
CA PHE A 63 3.00 -11.97 -4.47
C PHE A 63 2.53 -13.21 -3.68
N GLN A 64 1.26 -13.58 -3.75
CA GLN A 64 0.74 -14.82 -3.15
C GLN A 64 1.49 -16.06 -3.67
N ALA A 65 1.77 -16.14 -4.98
CA ALA A 65 2.51 -17.26 -5.56
C ALA A 65 3.97 -17.36 -5.07
N SER A 66 4.52 -16.29 -4.45
CA SER A 66 5.86 -16.27 -3.85
C SER A 66 5.90 -16.63 -2.35
N LEU A 67 4.73 -16.83 -1.72
CA LEU A 67 4.64 -17.14 -0.29
C LEU A 67 4.45 -18.65 -0.05
N SER A 68 5.09 -19.16 1.02
CA SER A 68 4.90 -20.54 1.51
C SER A 68 3.58 -20.77 2.25
N SER A 69 2.70 -19.77 2.32
CA SER A 69 1.44 -19.81 3.06
C SER A 69 0.38 -18.88 2.44
N PRO A 70 -0.92 -19.17 2.61
CA PRO A 70 -1.99 -18.28 2.16
C PRO A 70 -1.91 -16.86 2.75
N ALA A 71 -2.23 -15.87 1.93
CA ALA A 71 -2.30 -14.47 2.28
C ALA A 71 -3.75 -14.00 2.41
N SER A 72 -3.99 -13.24 3.47
CA SER A 72 -5.26 -12.64 3.86
C SER A 72 -5.05 -11.12 3.84
N PHE A 73 -5.53 -10.47 2.77
CA PHE A 73 -5.16 -9.09 2.48
C PHE A 73 -6.07 -8.06 3.17
N TRP A 74 -5.49 -7.27 4.08
CA TRP A 74 -6.11 -6.02 4.53
C TRP A 74 -5.96 -4.98 3.42
N PHE A 75 -6.93 -4.96 2.51
CA PHE A 75 -7.00 -4.03 1.39
C PHE A 75 -8.05 -2.97 1.71
N CYS A 76 -7.61 -1.72 1.88
CA CYS A 76 -8.45 -0.60 2.32
C CYS A 76 -9.66 -0.28 1.42
N LEU A 77 -9.73 -0.81 0.18
CA LEU A 77 -10.93 -0.79 -0.67
C LEU A 77 -12.08 -1.60 -0.05
N PHE A 78 -11.79 -2.80 0.47
CA PHE A 78 -12.79 -3.75 0.94
C PHE A 78 -13.04 -3.67 2.45
N VAL A 79 -12.00 -3.38 3.24
CA VAL A 79 -12.07 -3.42 4.73
C VAL A 79 -12.47 -2.08 5.36
N ASN A 80 -12.35 -0.96 4.63
CA ASN A 80 -12.93 0.31 5.07
C ASN A 80 -14.37 0.45 4.59
N ASN A 81 -15.19 1.10 5.44
CA ASN A 81 -16.54 1.50 5.08
C ASN A 81 -16.46 2.67 4.07
N GLN A 82 -16.88 2.43 2.82
CA GLN A 82 -16.75 3.40 1.73
C GLN A 82 -17.84 4.49 1.71
N HIS A 83 -18.76 4.45 2.67
CA HIS A 83 -19.73 5.52 2.97
C HIS A 83 -19.21 6.47 4.04
N ALA A 84 -18.32 6.01 4.92
CA ALA A 84 -17.75 6.79 6.03
C ALA A 84 -16.71 7.84 5.62
N GLN A 85 -16.64 8.25 4.34
CA GLN A 85 -15.56 9.10 3.82
C GLN A 85 -15.53 10.53 4.40
N ALA A 86 -16.62 10.98 5.03
CA ALA A 86 -16.64 12.23 5.81
C ALA A 86 -15.99 12.11 7.20
N ALA A 87 -15.54 10.93 7.62
CA ALA A 87 -14.85 10.73 8.90
C ALA A 87 -13.52 11.50 8.95
N PRO A 88 -13.18 12.12 10.09
CA PRO A 88 -12.01 13.00 10.21
C PRO A 88 -10.70 12.21 10.07
N PHE A 89 -9.63 12.89 9.67
CA PHE A 89 -8.27 12.32 9.53
C PHE A 89 -7.88 11.41 10.71
N ALA A 90 -8.14 11.84 11.96
CA ALA A 90 -7.81 11.10 13.16
C ALA A 90 -8.48 9.70 13.25
N PHE A 91 -9.69 9.52 12.70
CA PHE A 91 -10.35 8.22 12.63
C PHE A 91 -9.60 7.25 11.71
N TRP A 92 -9.21 7.72 10.53
CA TRP A 92 -8.45 6.93 9.55
C TRP A 92 -7.04 6.63 10.07
N ALA A 93 -6.32 7.64 10.56
CA ALA A 93 -4.99 7.49 11.16
C ALA A 93 -4.99 6.47 12.31
N THR A 94 -5.95 6.59 13.25
CA THR A 94 -6.11 5.64 14.36
C THR A 94 -6.38 4.21 13.86
N ARG A 95 -7.20 4.04 12.81
CA ARG A 95 -7.45 2.73 12.22
C ARG A 95 -6.18 2.13 11.62
N PHE A 96 -5.44 2.88 10.79
CA PHE A 96 -4.20 2.40 10.18
C PHE A 96 -3.12 2.07 11.23
N GLN A 97 -2.95 2.93 12.24
CA GLN A 97 -2.02 2.75 13.36
C GLN A 97 -2.36 1.55 14.27
N ARG A 98 -3.62 1.09 14.29
CA ARG A 98 -4.04 -0.14 15.00
C ARG A 98 -3.96 -1.39 14.12
N SER A 99 -4.27 -1.28 12.83
CA SER A 99 -4.19 -2.41 11.91
C SER A 99 -2.74 -2.83 11.62
N MET A 100 -1.80 -1.90 11.47
CA MET A 100 -0.42 -2.25 11.12
C MET A 100 0.30 -3.14 12.15
N PRO A 101 0.31 -2.84 13.47
CA PRO A 101 0.92 -3.73 14.46
C PRO A 101 0.22 -5.09 14.58
N ALA A 102 -1.11 -5.11 14.42
CA ALA A 102 -1.92 -6.33 14.55
C ALA A 102 -1.73 -7.30 13.37
N ILE A 103 -1.30 -6.79 12.21
CA ILE A 103 -1.08 -7.59 10.99
C ILE A 103 0.40 -7.98 10.85
N GLY A 104 1.35 -7.15 11.33
CA GLY A 104 2.78 -7.46 11.38
C GLY A 104 3.52 -7.45 10.03
N HIS A 105 2.81 -7.40 8.90
CA HIS A 105 3.40 -7.39 7.56
C HIS A 105 2.69 -6.41 6.62
N LEU A 106 3.45 -5.67 5.81
CA LEU A 106 2.99 -4.76 4.75
C LEU A 106 3.47 -5.29 3.39
N VAL A 107 2.56 -5.32 2.42
CA VAL A 107 2.87 -5.46 1.00
C VAL A 107 2.65 -4.13 0.29
N LEU A 108 3.74 -3.60 -0.29
CA LEU A 108 3.79 -2.36 -1.04
C LEU A 108 3.60 -2.67 -2.52
N VAL A 109 2.43 -2.36 -3.07
CA VAL A 109 2.12 -2.62 -4.48
C VAL A 109 2.71 -1.51 -5.36
N VAL A 110 3.48 -1.87 -6.38
CA VAL A 110 4.15 -0.93 -7.29
C VAL A 110 3.81 -1.26 -8.74
N THR A 111 2.90 -0.49 -9.36
CA THR A 111 2.45 -0.71 -10.75
C THR A 111 3.24 0.08 -11.79
N GLU A 112 4.14 0.99 -11.38
CA GLU A 112 5.12 1.62 -12.30
C GLU A 112 6.51 1.69 -11.64
N TRP A 113 7.29 0.60 -11.71
CA TRP A 113 8.58 0.55 -11.00
C TRP A 113 9.57 1.67 -11.42
N ARG A 114 9.46 2.18 -12.66
CA ARG A 114 10.31 3.26 -13.18
C ARG A 114 9.96 4.66 -12.68
N ARG A 115 8.76 4.87 -12.09
CA ARG A 115 8.27 6.17 -11.57
C ARG A 115 7.30 5.95 -10.40
N PRO A 116 7.68 5.24 -9.33
CA PRO A 116 6.73 4.68 -8.35
C PRO A 116 5.90 5.77 -7.66
N VAL A 117 4.66 5.96 -8.12
CA VAL A 117 3.77 7.04 -7.67
C VAL A 117 3.41 6.88 -6.19
N ILE A 118 3.37 5.64 -5.70
CA ILE A 118 3.14 5.29 -4.30
C ILE A 118 4.13 5.99 -3.34
N LEU A 119 5.41 6.12 -3.72
CA LEU A 119 6.44 6.83 -2.93
C LEU A 119 6.28 8.36 -2.94
N LYS A 120 5.20 8.87 -3.55
CA LYS A 120 4.80 10.28 -3.59
C LYS A 120 3.42 10.51 -3.00
N ARG A 121 2.75 9.49 -2.44
CA ARG A 121 1.45 9.64 -1.76
C ARG A 121 1.65 9.80 -0.25
N ALA A 122 1.08 10.84 0.33
CA ALA A 122 1.21 11.13 1.77
C ALA A 122 0.69 9.95 2.62
N TRP A 123 -0.47 9.39 2.27
CA TRP A 123 -1.04 8.21 2.93
C TRP A 123 -0.10 6.99 2.86
N CYS A 124 0.43 6.64 1.69
CA CYS A 124 1.30 5.45 1.55
C CYS A 124 2.66 5.62 2.23
N LEU A 125 3.20 6.85 2.28
CA LEU A 125 4.40 7.14 3.07
C LEU A 125 4.13 7.08 4.58
N LEU A 126 2.92 7.43 5.05
CA LEU A 126 2.48 7.20 6.44
C LEU A 126 2.32 5.71 6.74
N GLU A 127 1.73 4.92 5.82
CA GLU A 127 1.60 3.46 5.97
C GLU A 127 2.98 2.80 6.10
N LEU A 128 3.93 3.16 5.23
CA LEU A 128 5.32 2.70 5.30
C LEU A 128 6.01 3.16 6.59
N TYR A 129 5.84 4.42 7.01
CA TYR A 129 6.44 4.91 8.25
C TYR A 129 5.89 4.15 9.46
N THR A 130 4.58 3.93 9.50
CA THR A 130 3.92 3.15 10.54
C THR A 130 4.51 1.75 10.58
N ALA A 131 4.60 1.06 9.44
CA ALA A 131 5.19 -0.28 9.35
C ALA A 131 6.63 -0.34 9.88
N VAL A 132 7.50 0.63 9.54
CA VAL A 132 8.86 0.70 10.09
C VAL A 132 8.86 0.94 11.60
N SER A 133 8.05 1.89 12.08
CA SER A 133 7.96 2.24 13.50
C SER A 133 7.32 1.16 14.38
N THR A 134 6.57 0.23 13.78
CA THR A 134 5.96 -0.93 14.45
C THR A 134 6.68 -2.25 14.14
N HIS A 135 7.90 -2.18 13.56
CA HIS A 135 8.73 -3.32 13.17
C HIS A 135 8.05 -4.35 12.25
N ALA A 136 7.06 -3.93 11.47
CA ALA A 136 6.37 -4.78 10.51
C ALA A 136 7.26 -5.09 9.30
N SER A 137 7.15 -6.30 8.74
CA SER A 137 7.92 -6.70 7.55
C SER A 137 7.38 -6.04 6.30
N ILE A 138 8.22 -5.32 5.54
CA ILE A 138 7.82 -4.67 4.29
C ILE A 138 8.23 -5.56 3.09
N HIS A 139 7.29 -5.84 2.19
CA HIS A 139 7.53 -6.59 0.96
C HIS A 139 7.04 -5.77 -0.24
N VAL A 140 7.62 -5.98 -1.42
CA VAL A 140 7.22 -5.27 -2.65
C VAL A 140 6.50 -6.25 -3.59
N ALA A 141 5.29 -5.88 -3.99
CA ALA A 141 4.51 -6.60 -5.00
C ALA A 141 4.56 -5.85 -6.35
N LEU A 142 4.71 -6.61 -7.43
CA LEU A 142 4.88 -6.11 -8.79
C LEU A 142 3.94 -6.88 -9.72
N PRO A 143 3.28 -6.21 -10.68
CA PRO A 143 2.60 -6.89 -11.79
C PRO A 143 3.56 -7.86 -12.49
N SER A 144 3.04 -9.01 -12.91
CA SER A 144 3.74 -10.12 -13.56
C SER A 144 4.68 -9.62 -14.68
N HIS A 145 4.17 -8.74 -15.54
CA HIS A 145 4.89 -8.18 -16.69
C HIS A 145 6.06 -7.24 -16.30
N GLN A 146 6.16 -6.80 -15.03
CA GLN A 146 7.24 -5.94 -14.53
C GLN A 146 8.31 -6.72 -13.73
N VAL A 147 8.04 -7.94 -13.26
CA VAL A 147 8.96 -8.73 -12.40
C VAL A 147 10.34 -8.91 -13.06
N ALA A 148 10.38 -9.32 -14.33
CA ALA A 148 11.63 -9.53 -15.06
C ALA A 148 12.41 -8.22 -15.28
N ALA A 149 11.69 -7.13 -15.58
CA ALA A 149 12.28 -5.81 -15.79
C ALA A 149 12.91 -5.25 -14.51
N VAL A 150 12.27 -5.44 -13.35
CA VAL A 150 12.83 -5.08 -12.04
C VAL A 150 14.02 -5.97 -11.67
N ARG A 151 13.95 -7.29 -11.93
CA ARG A 151 15.06 -8.22 -11.64
C ARG A 151 16.36 -7.82 -12.35
N ALA A 152 16.26 -7.22 -13.53
CA ALA A 152 17.40 -6.67 -14.27
C ALA A 152 17.91 -5.30 -13.74
N HIS A 153 17.25 -4.69 -12.74
CA HIS A 153 17.60 -3.39 -12.16
C HIS A 153 17.48 -3.41 -10.62
N PRO A 154 18.26 -4.24 -9.89
CA PRO A 154 18.09 -4.44 -8.44
C PRO A 154 18.17 -3.14 -7.62
N ASP A 155 19.04 -2.20 -8.01
CA ASP A 155 19.22 -0.91 -7.34
C ASP A 155 18.13 0.13 -7.64
N ALA A 156 17.13 -0.20 -8.47
CA ALA A 156 16.06 0.74 -8.84
C ALA A 156 15.29 1.22 -7.61
N PHE A 157 14.88 0.31 -6.72
CA PHE A 157 14.11 0.67 -5.54
C PHE A 157 14.93 1.50 -4.53
N ALA A 158 16.16 1.11 -4.24
CA ALA A 158 17.09 1.94 -3.45
C ALA A 158 17.31 3.33 -4.08
N THR A 159 17.33 3.42 -5.41
CA THR A 159 17.46 4.70 -6.14
C THR A 159 16.23 5.58 -5.99
N TYR A 160 15.00 5.05 -6.13
CA TYR A 160 13.78 5.83 -5.91
C TYR A 160 13.52 6.15 -4.43
N ALA A 161 13.95 5.29 -3.51
CA ALA A 161 13.88 5.51 -2.07
C ALA A 161 14.60 6.81 -1.65
N ARG A 162 15.77 7.10 -2.25
CA ARG A 162 16.50 8.39 -2.08
C ARG A 162 15.74 9.62 -2.61
N THR A 163 14.66 9.46 -3.36
CA THR A 163 13.87 10.57 -3.93
C THR A 163 12.60 10.91 -3.13
N ILE A 164 12.28 10.09 -2.11
CA ILE A 164 11.16 10.32 -1.19
C ILE A 164 11.22 11.74 -0.65
N SER A 165 10.07 12.39 -0.52
CA SER A 165 9.93 13.42 0.49
C SER A 165 8.49 13.62 0.93
N MET A 166 8.26 13.53 2.24
CA MET A 166 7.00 13.81 2.90
C MET A 166 6.52 15.23 2.61
N ARG A 167 7.45 16.20 2.54
CA ARG A 167 7.18 17.60 2.18
C ARG A 167 6.63 17.73 0.75
N ARG A 168 7.20 16.98 -0.19
CA ARG A 168 6.80 16.93 -1.62
C ARG A 168 5.67 15.93 -1.93
N SER A 169 5.17 15.21 -0.93
CA SER A 169 4.10 14.21 -1.10
C SER A 169 2.77 14.82 -1.55
N THR A 170 1.82 13.96 -1.94
CA THR A 170 0.49 14.34 -2.45
C THR A 170 -0.62 13.48 -1.85
N ALA A 171 -1.77 14.08 -1.57
CA ALA A 171 -3.00 13.38 -1.20
C ALA A 171 -4.14 13.88 -2.10
N SER A 172 -5.20 13.09 -2.25
CA SER A 172 -6.38 13.50 -3.04
C SER A 172 -7.24 14.54 -2.30
N VAL A 173 -7.10 14.61 -0.98
CA VAL A 173 -7.67 15.63 -0.10
C VAL A 173 -6.52 16.44 0.48
N ALA A 174 -6.58 17.77 0.41
CA ALA A 174 -5.47 18.63 0.83
C ALA A 174 -5.25 18.64 2.36
N SER A 175 -6.34 18.58 3.15
CA SER A 175 -6.29 18.51 4.62
C SER A 175 -5.64 17.22 5.11
N ASP A 176 -5.85 16.07 4.44
CA ASP A 176 -5.14 14.82 4.76
C ASP A 176 -3.63 15.02 4.67
N LYS A 177 -3.12 15.60 3.58
CA LYS A 177 -1.69 15.90 3.46
C LYS A 177 -1.21 16.78 4.61
N ALA A 178 -1.93 17.86 4.91
CA ALA A 178 -1.55 18.78 5.98
C ALA A 178 -1.48 18.07 7.35
N ALA A 179 -2.47 17.23 7.66
CA ALA A 179 -2.52 16.48 8.92
C ALA A 179 -1.44 15.38 9.01
N ILE A 180 -1.20 14.64 7.93
CA ILE A 180 -0.11 13.64 7.86
C ILE A 180 1.26 14.31 8.05
N VAL A 181 1.51 15.40 7.33
CA VAL A 181 2.76 16.16 7.43
C VAL A 181 2.94 16.74 8.84
N ALA A 182 1.89 17.30 9.45
CA ALA A 182 1.96 17.80 10.82
C ALA A 182 2.23 16.68 11.85
N MET A 183 1.52 15.56 11.75
CA MET A 183 1.68 14.41 12.65
C MET A 183 3.08 13.80 12.57
N LEU A 184 3.61 13.63 11.36
CA LEU A 184 4.95 13.04 11.15
C LEU A 184 6.09 14.03 11.45
N HIS A 185 5.87 15.33 11.25
CA HIS A 185 6.77 16.38 11.73
C HIS A 185 6.86 16.37 13.26
N ALA A 186 5.72 16.29 13.96
CA ALA A 186 5.66 16.24 15.41
C ALA A 186 6.21 14.92 16.00
N ALA A 187 6.16 13.81 15.26
CA ALA A 187 6.66 12.51 15.71
C ALA A 187 8.20 12.43 15.77
N ILE A 188 8.89 12.72 14.65
CA ILE A 188 10.36 12.63 14.57
C ILE A 188 11.04 13.70 13.68
N GLY A 189 10.27 14.61 13.06
CA GLY A 189 10.78 15.55 12.06
C GLY A 189 10.78 14.99 10.64
N LEU A 190 10.36 15.82 9.66
CA LEU A 190 10.13 15.37 8.27
C LEU A 190 11.37 14.80 7.59
N ASP A 191 12.53 15.42 7.83
CA ASP A 191 13.76 15.02 7.16
C ASP A 191 14.30 13.69 7.74
N ALA A 192 13.97 13.38 9.00
CA ALA A 192 14.19 12.07 9.61
C ALA A 192 13.22 11.01 9.06
N VAL A 193 11.94 11.34 8.85
CA VAL A 193 10.97 10.44 8.16
C VAL A 193 11.49 10.07 6.76
N ASP A 194 11.94 11.06 5.99
CA ASP A 194 12.47 10.85 4.64
C ASP A 194 13.70 9.92 4.67
N ALA A 195 14.60 10.07 5.65
CA ALA A 195 15.76 9.19 5.85
C ALA A 195 15.39 7.77 6.34
N THR A 196 14.46 7.63 7.28
CA THR A 196 13.95 6.33 7.77
C THR A 196 13.33 5.52 6.64
N LEU A 197 12.47 6.16 5.83
CA LEU A 197 11.82 5.52 4.70
C LEU A 197 12.80 5.14 3.58
N ALA A 198 13.78 6.02 3.30
CA ALA A 198 14.84 5.72 2.34
C ALA A 198 15.66 4.49 2.77
N THR A 199 16.02 4.41 4.06
CA THR A 199 16.80 3.31 4.63
C THR A 199 16.04 1.98 4.60
N ALA A 200 14.76 1.99 4.97
CA ALA A 200 13.93 0.78 4.96
C ALA A 200 13.84 0.14 3.57
N LEU A 201 13.49 0.92 2.54
CA LEU A 201 13.36 0.41 1.17
C LEU A 201 14.70 0.01 0.54
N ALA A 202 15.81 0.65 0.93
CA ALA A 202 17.14 0.23 0.52
C ALA A 202 17.48 -1.18 1.07
N MET A 203 17.26 -1.44 2.36
CA MET A 203 17.48 -2.78 2.95
C MET A 203 16.62 -3.87 2.29
N HIS A 204 15.39 -3.55 1.88
CA HIS A 204 14.53 -4.50 1.17
C HIS A 204 14.99 -4.76 -0.28
N SER A 205 15.70 -3.83 -0.92
CA SER A 205 16.34 -4.06 -2.23
C SER A 205 17.46 -5.12 -2.10
N THR A 206 18.26 -5.05 -1.02
CA THR A 206 19.30 -6.04 -0.71
C THR A 206 18.70 -7.42 -0.40
N ARG A 207 17.65 -7.49 0.42
CA ARG A 207 16.99 -8.77 0.76
C ARG A 207 16.28 -9.41 -0.42
N ALA A 208 15.58 -8.64 -1.26
CA ALA A 208 14.94 -9.16 -2.47
C ALA A 208 15.96 -9.80 -3.42
N SER A 209 17.15 -9.18 -3.57
CA SER A 209 18.24 -9.72 -4.37
C SER A 209 18.77 -11.07 -3.82
N GLN A 210 18.75 -11.27 -2.50
CA GLN A 210 19.15 -12.53 -1.87
C GLN A 210 18.09 -13.63 -2.05
N THR A 211 16.81 -13.34 -1.78
CA THR A 211 15.72 -14.32 -1.96
C THR A 211 15.54 -14.76 -3.43
N LEU A 212 15.76 -13.85 -4.38
CA LEU A 212 15.72 -14.16 -5.82
C LEU A 212 16.90 -14.99 -6.32
N ALA A 213 18.04 -15.00 -5.60
CA ALA A 213 19.17 -15.86 -5.94
C ALA A 213 18.90 -17.32 -5.59
N THR A 214 18.23 -17.60 -4.46
CA THR A 214 17.90 -18.97 -4.03
C THR A 214 16.97 -19.68 -5.02
N LEU A 215 15.99 -18.96 -5.56
CA LEU A 215 15.01 -19.46 -6.56
C LEU A 215 15.58 -19.60 -7.98
N ALA A 216 16.90 -19.49 -8.16
CA ALA A 216 17.59 -19.73 -9.43
C ALA A 216 18.54 -20.93 -9.39
N VAL A 217 18.57 -21.67 -8.27
CA VAL A 217 19.46 -22.83 -8.01
C VAL A 217 18.64 -24.09 -7.66
N THR A 218 17.32 -24.05 -7.90
CA THR A 218 16.34 -25.12 -7.68
C THR A 218 15.38 -25.20 -8.86
#